data_AF-A0A7S0C6K3-F1
#
_entry.id   AF-A0A7S0C6K3-F1
#
_cell.length_a   1.000
_cell.length_b   1.000
_cell.length_c   1.000
_cell.angle_alpha   90.00
_cell.angle_beta   90.00
_cell.angle_gamma   90.00
#
_symmetry.space_group_name_H-M   'P 1'
#
loop_
_entity.id
_entity.type
_entity.pdbx_description
1 polymer ?
#
loop_
_entity_poly.entity_id
_entity_poly.type
_entity_poly.pdbx_seq_one_letter_code
_entity_poly.pdbx_strand_id
1 'polypeptide(L)'
;AILKILSKSGCLDSADRAERLFLQCKSLEHSPDNNQNRETKFSKGKLATSKVDHITYNTLINIIAKSQNYPNRASRAQALLYEMHDSYFGGNVGAKPTTVSFNITLNACALSVDNPSDAMLSDTALNNDLAKAQKIKCHQNNIFRIAVDVMSTLEKSLICRPEDASYAMFLKVCAGLQSGNRDSDYNQIVRDTFMSCCASGFVSKLVYNYFIDASDETTRNSILDNTTPLLTTKSNVDLKIMPPNWSRNVHSDML
;
A
#
# COMPACT_ATOMS: atom_id res chain seq x y z
N ALA A 1 -7.64 -21.08 2.60
CA ALA A 1 -7.31 -21.43 4.00
C ALA A 1 -5.81 -21.28 4.29
N ILE A 2 -4.92 -21.92 3.53
CA ILE A 2 -3.45 -21.89 3.74
C ILE A 2 -2.88 -20.47 3.65
N LEU A 3 -3.24 -19.67 2.63
CA LEU A 3 -2.79 -18.28 2.52
C LEU A 3 -3.24 -17.41 3.71
N LYS A 4 -4.45 -17.64 4.23
CA LYS A 4 -4.95 -16.92 5.42
C LYS A 4 -4.16 -17.30 6.67
N ILE A 5 -3.67 -18.53 6.78
CA ILE A 5 -2.79 -18.97 7.87
C ILE A 5 -1.41 -18.30 7.74
N LEU A 6 -0.84 -18.30 6.52
CA LEU A 6 0.45 -17.64 6.24
C LEU A 6 0.41 -16.14 6.51
N SER A 7 -0.70 -15.46 6.20
CA SER A 7 -0.90 -14.03 6.50
C SER A 7 -0.84 -13.68 7.99
N LYS A 8 -1.04 -14.66 8.87
CA LYS A 8 -0.99 -14.49 10.32
C LYS A 8 0.32 -14.97 10.95
N SER A 9 1.09 -15.82 10.25
CA SER A 9 2.24 -16.50 10.86
C SER A 9 3.51 -15.63 10.94
N GLY A 10 3.63 -14.58 10.12
CA GLY A 10 4.77 -13.63 10.18
C GLY A 10 6.15 -14.27 9.94
N CYS A 11 6.21 -15.52 9.46
CA CYS A 11 7.46 -16.25 9.29
C CYS A 11 8.27 -15.71 8.09
N LEU A 12 9.60 -15.82 8.18
CA LEU A 12 10.56 -15.41 7.14
C LEU A 12 10.24 -15.99 5.74
N ASP A 13 9.83 -17.26 5.67
CA ASP A 13 9.54 -17.94 4.38
C ASP A 13 8.07 -17.82 3.94
N SER A 14 7.25 -17.04 4.65
CA SER A 14 5.80 -17.00 4.39
C SER A 14 5.49 -16.41 3.01
N ALA A 15 6.25 -15.42 2.55
CA ALA A 15 6.10 -14.82 1.22
C ALA A 15 6.47 -15.80 0.09
N ASP A 16 7.64 -16.44 0.13
CA ASP A 16 8.05 -17.40 -0.91
C ASP A 16 7.12 -18.61 -1.00
N ARG A 17 6.60 -19.07 0.14
CA ARG A 17 5.60 -20.15 0.14
C ARG A 17 4.27 -19.68 -0.42
N ALA A 18 3.85 -18.46 -0.10
CA ALA A 18 2.61 -17.90 -0.60
C ALA A 18 2.65 -17.66 -2.11
N GLU A 19 3.75 -17.12 -2.65
CA GLU A 19 3.95 -16.94 -4.08
C GLU A 19 3.98 -18.27 -4.83
N ARG A 20 4.68 -19.28 -4.31
CA ARG A 20 4.67 -20.63 -4.91
C ARG A 20 3.27 -21.22 -4.98
N LEU A 21 2.50 -21.10 -3.91
CA LEU A 21 1.10 -21.55 -3.90
C LEU A 21 0.25 -20.76 -4.88
N PHE A 22 0.47 -19.45 -5.00
CA PHE A 22 -0.23 -18.58 -5.94
C PHE A 22 0.04 -18.97 -7.41
N LEU A 23 1.31 -19.20 -7.75
CA LEU A 23 1.71 -19.69 -9.08
C LEU A 23 1.12 -21.06 -9.39
N GLN A 24 1.05 -21.94 -8.39
CA GLN A 24 0.39 -23.24 -8.53
C GLN A 24 -1.13 -23.10 -8.76
N CYS A 25 -1.80 -22.12 -8.13
CA CYS A 25 -3.22 -21.84 -8.44
C CYS A 25 -3.39 -21.45 -9.90
N LYS A 26 -2.55 -20.52 -10.38
CA LYS A 26 -2.60 -20.03 -11.77
C LYS A 26 -2.27 -21.11 -12.80
N SER A 27 -1.35 -22.02 -12.52
CA SER A 27 -1.02 -23.09 -13.46
C SER A 27 -2.16 -24.12 -13.60
N LEU A 28 -2.90 -24.36 -12.52
CA LEU A 28 -4.09 -25.22 -12.55
C LEU A 28 -5.23 -24.62 -13.38
N GLU A 29 -5.30 -23.29 -13.52
CA GLU A 29 -6.29 -22.61 -14.37
C GLU A 29 -6.05 -22.79 -15.87
N HIS A 30 -4.79 -22.93 -16.28
CA HIS A 30 -4.40 -23.03 -17.69
C HIS A 30 -4.34 -24.48 -18.21
N SER A 31 -4.63 -25.48 -17.37
CA SER A 31 -4.67 -26.88 -17.78
C SER A 31 -5.91 -27.15 -18.65
N PRO A 32 -5.76 -27.55 -19.94
CA PRO A 32 -6.87 -27.71 -20.89
C PRO A 32 -7.79 -28.91 -20.59
N ASP A 33 -7.44 -29.74 -19.61
CA ASP A 33 -8.23 -30.88 -19.16
C ASP A 33 -8.98 -30.51 -17.88
N ASN A 34 -10.29 -30.29 -17.96
CA ASN A 34 -11.32 -30.68 -16.97
C ASN A 34 -12.65 -29.92 -17.18
N ASN A 35 -13.48 -30.43 -18.09
CA ASN A 35 -14.91 -30.54 -17.80
C ASN A 35 -15.22 -32.03 -17.74
N GLN A 36 -15.90 -32.43 -16.67
CA GLN A 36 -16.30 -33.79 -16.28
C GLN A 36 -15.23 -34.61 -15.53
N ASN A 37 -15.48 -34.76 -14.22
CA ASN A 37 -14.95 -35.80 -13.33
C ASN A 37 -13.59 -35.55 -12.67
N ARG A 38 -13.51 -34.58 -11.74
CA ARG A 38 -12.50 -34.62 -10.66
C ARG A 38 -13.06 -34.21 -9.30
N GLU A 39 -13.92 -35.07 -8.74
CA GLU A 39 -13.97 -35.26 -7.29
C GLU A 39 -12.83 -36.21 -6.88
N THR A 40 -11.58 -35.80 -7.03
CA THR A 40 -10.44 -36.55 -6.50
C THR A 40 -9.92 -35.89 -5.24
N LYS A 41 -10.34 -36.51 -4.13
CA LYS A 41 -9.80 -36.46 -2.76
C LYS A 41 -8.40 -35.83 -2.64
N PHE A 42 -8.37 -34.55 -2.24
CA PHE A 42 -7.35 -34.01 -1.35
C PHE A 42 -8.06 -33.42 -0.14
N SER A 43 -8.14 -34.22 0.92
CA SER A 43 -8.70 -33.83 2.20
C SER A 43 -7.83 -32.74 2.87
N LYS A 44 -8.50 -31.64 3.25
CA LYS A 44 -8.04 -30.41 3.95
C LYS A 44 -7.51 -29.28 3.06
N GLY A 45 -8.46 -28.55 2.48
CA GLY A 45 -8.28 -27.19 2.00
C GLY A 45 -8.88 -26.99 0.62
N LYS A 46 -10.18 -26.67 0.57
CA LYS A 46 -10.90 -26.33 -0.66
C LYS A 46 -10.22 -25.11 -1.31
N LEU A 47 -9.32 -25.35 -2.26
CA LEU A 47 -8.88 -24.40 -3.26
C LEU A 47 -9.72 -24.75 -4.48
N ALA A 48 -10.88 -24.09 -4.57
CA ALA A 48 -11.78 -24.30 -5.69
C ALA A 48 -11.03 -23.93 -6.98
N THR A 49 -11.29 -24.69 -8.03
CA THR A 49 -10.82 -24.54 -9.41
C THR A 49 -11.35 -23.28 -10.11
N SER A 50 -11.64 -22.22 -9.35
CA SER A 50 -12.06 -20.91 -9.83
C SER A 50 -10.84 -20.02 -10.03
N LYS A 51 -10.83 -19.21 -11.09
CA LYS A 51 -9.78 -18.21 -11.36
C LYS A 51 -9.44 -17.41 -10.09
N VAL A 52 -8.16 -17.07 -9.90
CA VAL A 52 -7.68 -16.26 -8.77
C VAL A 52 -8.56 -15.03 -8.61
N ASP A 53 -9.10 -14.85 -7.41
CA ASP A 53 -9.98 -13.74 -7.07
C ASP A 53 -9.25 -12.63 -6.31
N HIS A 54 -9.94 -11.52 -6.09
CA HIS A 54 -9.41 -10.37 -5.39
C HIS A 54 -8.97 -10.68 -3.95
N ILE A 55 -9.63 -11.63 -3.29
CA ILE A 55 -9.27 -12.07 -1.93
C ILE A 55 -7.90 -12.74 -1.95
N THR A 56 -7.64 -13.58 -2.95
CA THR A 56 -6.37 -14.29 -3.11
C THR A 56 -5.23 -13.32 -3.43
N TYR A 57 -5.41 -12.39 -4.38
CA TYR A 57 -4.47 -11.31 -4.65
C TYR A 57 -4.18 -10.48 -3.40
N ASN A 58 -5.24 -10.00 -2.73
CA ASN A 58 -5.09 -9.14 -1.55
C ASN A 58 -4.37 -9.85 -0.40
N THR A 59 -4.65 -11.15 -0.22
CA THR A 59 -3.98 -11.95 0.80
C THR A 59 -2.49 -12.08 0.51
N LEU A 60 -2.10 -12.35 -0.75
CA LEU A 60 -0.71 -12.47 -1.14
C LEU A 60 0.05 -11.15 -0.98
N ILE A 61 -0.51 -10.03 -1.47
CA ILE A 61 0.09 -8.70 -1.34
C ILE A 61 0.31 -8.37 0.15
N ASN A 62 -0.68 -8.65 1.01
CA ASN A 62 -0.53 -8.43 2.45
C ASN A 62 0.51 -9.35 3.11
N ILE A 63 0.67 -10.60 2.65
CA ILE A 63 1.76 -11.49 3.12
C ILE A 63 3.11 -10.88 2.75
N ILE A 64 3.29 -10.49 1.47
CA ILE A 64 4.52 -9.86 0.98
C ILE A 64 4.83 -8.62 1.79
N ALA A 65 3.85 -7.73 1.99
CA ALA A 65 4.00 -6.51 2.77
C ALA A 65 4.56 -6.76 4.18
N LYS A 66 4.07 -7.82 4.85
CA LYS A 66 4.42 -8.14 6.25
C LYS A 66 5.64 -9.05 6.39
N SER A 67 6.12 -9.65 5.31
CA SER A 67 7.26 -10.57 5.37
C SER A 67 8.54 -9.80 5.69
N GLN A 68 9.22 -10.22 6.74
CA GLN A 68 10.55 -9.71 7.06
C GLN A 68 11.56 -10.27 6.06
N ASN A 69 12.58 -9.49 5.74
CA ASN A 69 13.67 -9.88 4.85
C ASN A 69 13.22 -10.33 3.45
N TYR A 70 12.10 -9.81 2.96
CA TYR A 70 11.65 -10.07 1.60
C TYR A 70 12.07 -8.92 0.68
N PRO A 71 12.86 -9.17 -0.39
CA PRO A 71 13.36 -8.10 -1.22
C PRO A 71 12.24 -7.49 -2.08
N ASN A 72 12.32 -6.17 -2.30
CA ASN A 72 11.47 -5.44 -3.23
C ASN A 72 9.95 -5.59 -2.97
N ARG A 73 9.52 -5.64 -1.70
CA ARG A 73 8.10 -5.81 -1.33
C ARG A 73 7.18 -4.81 -2.03
N ALA A 74 7.54 -3.53 -2.05
CA ALA A 74 6.77 -2.49 -2.75
C ALA A 74 6.57 -2.80 -4.25
N SER A 75 7.65 -3.16 -4.97
CA SER A 75 7.57 -3.48 -6.40
C SER A 75 6.77 -4.74 -6.69
N ARG A 76 6.92 -5.79 -5.85
CA ARG A 76 6.13 -7.02 -6.00
C ARG A 76 4.64 -6.80 -5.69
N ALA A 77 4.34 -6.01 -4.67
CA ALA A 77 2.97 -5.63 -4.34
C ALA A 77 2.29 -4.89 -5.50
N GLN A 78 2.98 -3.91 -6.11
CA GLN A 78 2.50 -3.20 -7.29
C GLN A 78 2.29 -4.15 -8.49
N ALA A 79 3.26 -5.02 -8.76
CA ALA A 79 3.15 -5.98 -9.86
C ALA A 79 1.92 -6.88 -9.72
N LEU A 80 1.63 -7.37 -8.51
CA LEU A 80 0.44 -8.16 -8.24
C LEU A 80 -0.86 -7.36 -8.36
N LEU A 81 -0.87 -6.09 -7.95
CA LEU A 81 -2.01 -5.19 -8.13
C LEU A 81 -2.30 -4.95 -9.63
N TYR A 82 -1.28 -4.79 -10.46
CA TYR A 82 -1.46 -4.61 -11.90
C TYR A 82 -1.82 -5.91 -12.62
N GLU A 83 -1.26 -7.03 -12.20
CA GLU A 83 -1.70 -8.34 -12.67
C GLU A 83 -3.19 -8.59 -12.34
N MET A 84 -3.64 -8.17 -11.17
CA MET A 84 -5.05 -8.22 -10.76
C MET A 84 -5.94 -7.35 -11.67
N HIS A 85 -5.49 -6.14 -12.02
CA HIS A 85 -6.14 -5.29 -13.01
C HIS A 85 -6.25 -5.97 -14.38
N ASP A 86 -5.14 -6.48 -14.90
CA ASP A 86 -5.08 -7.14 -16.20
C ASP A 86 -5.98 -8.38 -16.24
N SER A 87 -6.01 -9.16 -15.15
CA SER A 87 -6.90 -10.31 -14.98
C SER A 87 -8.37 -9.89 -15.05
N TYR A 88 -8.73 -8.80 -14.36
CA TYR A 88 -10.09 -8.25 -14.38
C TYR A 88 -10.51 -7.77 -15.77
N PHE A 89 -9.67 -6.98 -16.45
CA PHE A 89 -9.94 -6.51 -17.81
C PHE A 89 -9.91 -7.64 -18.84
N GLY A 90 -9.18 -8.73 -18.57
CA GLY A 90 -9.23 -9.99 -19.31
C GLY A 90 -10.49 -10.84 -19.06
N GLY A 91 -11.47 -10.32 -18.32
CA GLY A 91 -12.78 -10.95 -18.09
C GLY A 91 -12.89 -11.75 -16.79
N ASN A 92 -11.87 -11.75 -15.93
CA ASN A 92 -11.96 -12.36 -14.60
C ASN A 92 -12.62 -11.39 -13.62
N VAL A 93 -13.95 -11.35 -13.60
CA VAL A 93 -14.73 -10.47 -12.70
C VAL A 93 -14.37 -10.69 -11.22
N GLY A 94 -13.97 -11.90 -10.83
CA GLY A 94 -13.56 -12.22 -9.47
C GLY A 94 -12.29 -11.49 -9.02
N ALA A 95 -11.40 -11.13 -9.95
CA ALA A 95 -10.17 -10.39 -9.70
C ALA A 95 -10.37 -8.87 -9.69
N LYS A 96 -11.60 -8.34 -9.67
CA LYS A 96 -11.85 -6.90 -9.65
C LYS A 96 -11.08 -6.19 -8.50
N PRO A 97 -10.17 -5.24 -8.80
CA PRO A 97 -9.51 -4.42 -7.80
C PRO A 97 -10.50 -3.60 -6.96
N THR A 98 -10.24 -3.47 -5.67
CA THR A 98 -11.02 -2.65 -4.74
C THR A 98 -10.12 -1.65 -4.04
N THR A 99 -10.68 -0.64 -3.37
CA THR A 99 -9.89 0.30 -2.55
C THR A 99 -8.97 -0.42 -1.55
N VAL A 100 -9.40 -1.57 -1.02
CA VAL A 100 -8.58 -2.43 -0.17
C VAL A 100 -7.31 -2.91 -0.88
N SER A 101 -7.41 -3.32 -2.15
CA SER A 101 -6.26 -3.77 -2.97
C SER A 101 -5.20 -2.69 -3.16
N PHE A 102 -5.61 -1.43 -3.28
CA PHE A 102 -4.69 -0.29 -3.33
C PHE A 102 -4.10 0.01 -1.94
N ASN A 103 -4.92 0.02 -0.89
CA ASN A 103 -4.48 0.32 0.47
C ASN A 103 -3.44 -0.67 0.99
N ILE A 104 -3.61 -1.97 0.72
CA ILE A 104 -2.60 -2.98 1.08
C ILE A 104 -1.28 -2.78 0.32
N THR A 105 -1.33 -2.28 -0.91
CA THR A 105 -0.16 -2.00 -1.74
C THR A 105 0.58 -0.75 -1.26
N LEU A 106 -0.15 0.31 -0.91
CA LEU A 106 0.40 1.50 -0.24
C LEU A 106 1.00 1.14 1.13
N ASN A 107 0.35 0.25 1.89
CA ASN A 107 0.91 -0.24 3.14
C ASN A 107 2.18 -1.07 2.93
N ALA A 108 2.27 -1.86 1.84
CA ALA A 108 3.52 -2.54 1.46
C ALA A 108 4.65 -1.54 1.20
N CYS A 109 4.35 -0.42 0.53
CA CYS A 109 5.29 0.68 0.34
C CYS A 109 5.73 1.26 1.68
N ALA A 110 4.80 1.58 2.59
CA ALA A 110 5.12 2.16 3.89
C ALA A 110 6.03 1.24 4.72
N LEU A 111 5.73 -0.07 4.74
CA LEU A 111 6.54 -1.07 5.45
C LEU A 111 7.92 -1.30 4.79
N SER A 112 8.07 -1.04 3.49
CA SER A 112 9.38 -1.04 2.83
C SER A 112 10.21 0.19 3.18
N VAL A 113 9.58 1.36 3.37
CA VAL A 113 10.28 2.55 3.85
C VAL A 113 10.80 2.35 5.28
N ASP A 114 9.98 1.75 6.15
CA ASP A 114 10.33 1.46 7.55
C ASP A 114 11.44 0.40 7.69
N ASN A 115 11.75 -0.36 6.64
CA ASN A 115 12.74 -1.43 6.67
C ASN A 115 13.80 -1.29 5.56
N PRO A 116 14.83 -0.45 5.76
CA PRO A 116 15.87 -0.20 4.77
C PRO A 116 16.74 -1.45 4.47
N SER A 117 16.62 -2.53 5.25
CA SER A 117 17.27 -3.80 4.91
C SER A 117 16.74 -4.39 3.58
N ASP A 118 15.50 -4.10 3.19
CA ASP A 118 14.95 -4.45 1.87
C ASP A 118 15.84 -3.95 0.72
N ALA A 119 16.45 -2.77 0.88
CA ALA A 119 17.35 -2.19 -0.11
C ALA A 119 18.68 -2.97 -0.21
N MET A 120 19.12 -3.58 0.90
CA MET A 120 20.42 -4.22 1.03
C MET A 120 20.41 -5.72 0.69
N LEU A 121 19.23 -6.37 0.63
CA LEU A 121 19.08 -7.78 0.27
C LEU A 121 19.44 -8.10 -1.20
N SER A 122 19.76 -7.10 -2.02
CA SER A 122 20.27 -7.32 -3.39
C SER A 122 21.80 -7.48 -3.39
N ASP A 123 22.27 -8.73 -3.25
CA ASP A 123 23.55 -9.39 -3.64
C ASP A 123 24.88 -8.61 -3.68
N THR A 124 24.99 -7.41 -3.11
CA THR A 124 26.21 -6.61 -3.19
C THR A 124 26.67 -6.19 -1.80
N ALA A 125 27.72 -6.85 -1.32
CA ALA A 125 28.48 -6.44 -0.14
C ALA A 125 29.05 -5.04 -0.41
N LEU A 126 28.35 -4.03 0.11
CA LEU A 126 28.68 -2.64 -0.15
C LEU A 126 29.67 -2.17 0.92
N ASN A 127 30.93 -2.01 0.53
CA ASN A 127 32.05 -1.87 1.46
C ASN A 127 32.23 -0.44 2.01
N ASN A 128 31.40 0.54 1.63
CA ASN A 128 31.47 1.90 2.18
C ASN A 128 30.08 2.49 2.48
N ASP A 129 30.03 3.43 3.42
CA ASP A 129 28.79 4.00 3.94
C ASP A 129 28.12 4.95 2.95
N LEU A 130 28.89 5.60 2.07
CA LEU A 130 28.36 6.48 1.02
C LEU A 130 27.50 5.71 0.02
N ALA A 131 28.00 4.57 -0.46
CA ALA A 131 27.26 3.72 -1.36
C ALA A 131 26.00 3.16 -0.68
N LYS A 132 26.05 2.86 0.63
CA LYS A 132 24.88 2.33 1.38
C LYS A 132 23.80 3.39 1.44
N ALA A 133 24.18 4.62 1.78
CA ALA A 133 23.28 5.77 1.78
C ALA A 133 22.67 6.01 0.39
N GLN A 134 23.47 5.94 -0.68
CA GLN A 134 22.99 6.11 -2.05
C GLN A 134 22.01 5.01 -2.47
N LYS A 135 22.28 3.75 -2.09
CA LYS A 135 21.40 2.62 -2.40
C LYS A 135 20.08 2.67 -1.60
N ILE A 136 20.13 3.07 -0.34
CA ILE A 136 18.92 3.36 0.47
C ILE A 136 18.13 4.49 -0.18
N LYS A 137 18.79 5.59 -0.60
CA LYS A 137 18.14 6.71 -1.28
C LYS A 137 17.44 6.27 -2.57
N CYS A 138 18.13 5.52 -3.43
CA CYS A 138 17.56 4.99 -4.68
C CYS A 138 16.33 4.09 -4.40
N HIS A 139 16.42 3.23 -3.38
CA HIS A 139 15.31 2.37 -2.98
C HIS A 139 14.10 3.18 -2.49
N GLN A 140 14.33 4.20 -1.64
CA GLN A 140 13.29 5.10 -1.16
C GLN A 140 12.63 5.90 -2.30
N ASN A 141 13.41 6.41 -3.26
CA ASN A 141 12.88 7.07 -4.45
C ASN A 141 12.01 6.13 -5.30
N ASN A 142 12.43 4.87 -5.44
CA ASN A 142 11.64 3.87 -6.14
C ASN A 142 10.31 3.58 -5.40
N ILE A 143 10.33 3.44 -4.08
CA ILE A 143 9.12 3.24 -3.28
C ILE A 143 8.18 4.45 -3.41
N PHE A 144 8.72 5.68 -3.33
CA PHE A 144 7.91 6.89 -3.50
C PHE A 144 7.24 6.94 -4.87
N ARG A 145 7.99 6.65 -5.94
CA ARG A 145 7.44 6.58 -7.30
C ARG A 145 6.33 5.53 -7.43
N ILE A 146 6.50 4.36 -6.82
CA ILE A 146 5.47 3.31 -6.79
C ILE A 146 4.23 3.81 -6.06
N ALA A 147 4.39 4.44 -4.89
CA ALA A 147 3.27 4.98 -4.13
C ALA A 147 2.50 6.05 -4.91
N VAL A 148 3.20 6.95 -5.61
CA VAL A 148 2.60 7.97 -6.48
C VAL A 148 1.82 7.33 -7.62
N ASP A 149 2.38 6.31 -8.27
CA ASP A 149 1.72 5.59 -9.36
C ASP A 149 0.47 4.85 -8.89
N VAL A 150 0.55 4.16 -7.75
CA VAL A 150 -0.60 3.46 -7.13
C VAL A 150 -1.70 4.44 -6.71
N MET A 151 -1.35 5.56 -6.08
CA MET A 151 -2.31 6.60 -5.69
C MET A 151 -2.96 7.26 -6.91
N SER A 152 -2.16 7.65 -7.92
CA SER A 152 -2.67 8.25 -9.15
C SER A 152 -3.59 7.30 -9.92
N THR A 153 -3.28 6.01 -9.92
CA THR A 153 -4.13 4.98 -10.51
C THR A 153 -5.46 4.83 -9.76
N LEU A 154 -5.44 4.88 -8.42
CA LEU A 154 -6.65 4.86 -7.61
C LEU A 154 -7.53 6.10 -7.84
N GLU A 155 -6.93 7.29 -7.94
CA GLU A 155 -7.65 8.54 -8.20
C GLU A 155 -8.31 8.58 -9.59
N LYS A 156 -7.66 7.99 -10.60
CA LYS A 156 -8.17 7.89 -11.97
C LYS A 156 -9.10 6.69 -12.19
N SER A 157 -9.23 5.81 -11.20
CA SER A 157 -10.00 4.58 -11.33
C SER A 157 -11.49 4.86 -11.52
N LEU A 158 -12.12 4.11 -12.44
CA LEU A 158 -13.57 4.13 -12.65
C LEU A 158 -14.31 3.17 -11.72
N ILE A 159 -13.60 2.25 -11.05
CA ILE A 159 -14.20 1.15 -10.28
C ILE A 159 -14.07 1.29 -8.76
N CYS A 160 -13.16 2.14 -8.29
CA CYS A 160 -12.91 2.42 -6.88
C CYS A 160 -12.37 3.85 -6.73
N ARG A 161 -12.35 4.37 -5.49
CA ARG A 161 -11.87 5.73 -5.17
C ARG A 161 -11.06 5.72 -3.87
N PRO A 162 -10.17 6.71 -3.66
CA PRO A 162 -9.48 6.86 -2.39
C PRO A 162 -10.45 7.11 -1.22
N GLU A 163 -10.15 6.47 -0.09
CA GLU A 163 -10.80 6.68 1.20
C GLU A 163 -9.77 7.20 2.22
N ASP A 164 -10.17 7.45 3.47
CA ASP A 164 -9.29 7.93 4.53
C ASP A 164 -8.04 7.04 4.70
N ALA A 165 -8.22 5.72 4.66
CA ALA A 165 -7.12 4.76 4.73
C ALA A 165 -6.16 4.86 3.54
N SER A 166 -6.65 5.21 2.34
CA SER A 166 -5.80 5.40 1.15
C SER A 166 -4.88 6.59 1.32
N TYR A 167 -5.44 7.74 1.70
CA TYR A 167 -4.68 8.95 1.98
C TYR A 167 -3.70 8.76 3.14
N ALA A 168 -4.15 8.13 4.23
CA ALA A 168 -3.30 7.88 5.40
C ALA A 168 -2.10 7.00 5.05
N MET A 169 -2.28 5.91 4.29
CA MET A 169 -1.17 5.04 3.90
C MET A 169 -0.21 5.73 2.94
N PHE A 170 -0.71 6.51 1.98
CA PHE A 170 0.16 7.29 1.09
C PHE A 170 0.99 8.33 1.87
N LEU A 171 0.35 9.10 2.76
CA LEU A 171 1.05 10.09 3.59
C LEU A 171 2.02 9.42 4.57
N LYS A 172 1.71 8.21 5.06
CA LYS A 172 2.64 7.40 5.86
C LYS A 172 3.90 7.05 5.06
N VAL A 173 3.78 6.66 3.79
CA VAL A 173 4.94 6.45 2.91
C VAL A 173 5.80 7.70 2.88
N CYS A 174 5.18 8.86 2.62
CA CYS A 174 5.87 10.14 2.54
C CYS A 174 6.60 10.49 3.85
N ALA A 175 5.90 10.35 4.98
CA ALA A 175 6.42 10.60 6.33
C ALA A 175 7.69 9.78 6.66
N GLY A 176 7.77 8.53 6.20
CA GLY A 176 8.92 7.66 6.43
C GLY A 176 10.16 7.96 5.58
N LEU A 177 10.04 8.77 4.51
CA LEU A 177 11.16 9.07 3.62
C LEU A 177 12.18 9.99 4.31
N GLN A 178 13.47 9.74 4.02
CA GLN A 178 14.56 10.59 4.49
C GLN A 178 14.44 12.03 3.97
N SER A 179 14.93 12.99 4.75
CA SER A 179 14.90 14.42 4.40
C SER A 179 15.52 14.73 3.04
N GLY A 180 16.54 13.97 2.63
CA GLY A 180 17.17 14.10 1.30
C GLY A 180 16.29 13.74 0.09
N ASN A 181 15.04 13.29 0.33
CA ASN A 181 14.03 13.01 -0.69
C ASN A 181 12.85 14.00 -0.67
N ARG A 182 12.92 15.05 0.17
CA ARG A 182 11.84 16.04 0.34
C ARG A 182 12.17 17.33 -0.41
N ASP A 183 12.12 17.27 -1.73
CA ASP A 183 12.27 18.44 -2.61
C ASP A 183 10.92 19.18 -2.81
N SER A 184 10.92 20.21 -3.66
CA SER A 184 9.72 20.99 -3.97
C SER A 184 8.60 20.15 -4.57
N ASP A 185 8.94 19.18 -5.43
CA ASP A 185 7.97 18.32 -6.10
C ASP A 185 7.33 17.36 -5.09
N TYR A 186 8.13 16.80 -4.17
CA TYR A 186 7.63 16.02 -3.03
C TYR A 186 6.64 16.83 -2.18
N ASN A 187 7.01 18.05 -1.78
CA ASN A 187 6.16 18.89 -0.94
C ASN A 187 4.84 19.25 -1.65
N GLN A 188 4.90 19.51 -2.95
CA GLN A 188 3.71 19.75 -3.77
C GLN A 188 2.81 18.51 -3.82
N ILE A 189 3.37 17.31 -3.99
CA ILE A 189 2.61 16.05 -3.97
C ILE A 189 1.94 15.81 -2.60
N VAL A 190 2.66 16.01 -1.50
CA VAL A 190 2.10 15.87 -0.13
C VAL A 190 0.95 16.86 0.08
N ARG A 191 1.15 18.12 -0.34
CA ARG A 191 0.13 19.17 -0.28
C ARG A 191 -1.11 18.79 -1.07
N ASP A 192 -0.96 18.44 -2.34
CA ASP A 192 -2.08 18.15 -3.24
C ASP A 192 -2.84 16.91 -2.77
N THR A 193 -2.14 15.90 -2.26
CA THR A 193 -2.75 14.71 -1.66
C THR A 193 -3.61 15.08 -0.45
N PHE A 194 -3.09 15.90 0.47
CA PHE A 194 -3.85 16.32 1.64
C PHE A 194 -5.05 17.20 1.26
N MET A 195 -4.88 18.13 0.33
CA MET A 195 -5.99 18.97 -0.18
C MET A 195 -7.07 18.14 -0.88
N SER A 196 -6.68 17.11 -1.64
CA SER A 196 -7.61 16.15 -2.23
C SER A 196 -8.40 15.39 -1.16
N CYS A 197 -7.74 15.00 -0.06
CA CYS A 197 -8.37 14.39 1.11
C CYS A 197 -9.36 15.35 1.80
N CYS A 198 -8.97 16.61 2.03
CA CYS A 198 -9.84 17.67 2.56
C CYS A 198 -11.10 17.86 1.70
N ALA A 199 -10.93 17.97 0.37
CA ALA A 199 -12.05 18.12 -0.57
C ALA A 199 -12.96 16.89 -0.59
N SER A 200 -12.37 15.71 -0.47
CA SER A 200 -13.09 14.43 -0.41
C SER A 200 -13.77 14.22 0.95
N GLY A 201 -13.40 14.96 2.00
CA GLY A 201 -14.00 14.86 3.32
C GLY A 201 -13.50 13.68 4.16
N PHE A 202 -12.28 13.20 3.90
CA PHE A 202 -11.70 12.00 4.52
C PHE A 202 -10.55 12.29 5.51
N VAL A 203 -10.45 13.51 6.04
CA VAL A 203 -9.40 13.88 7.01
C VAL A 203 -9.68 13.23 8.36
N SER A 204 -9.12 12.03 8.54
CA SER A 204 -9.09 11.33 9.83
C SER A 204 -7.86 11.72 10.65
N LYS A 205 -7.81 11.28 11.92
CA LYS A 205 -6.68 11.58 12.81
C LYS A 205 -5.35 11.01 12.28
N LEU A 206 -5.42 9.85 11.64
CA LEU A 206 -4.26 9.23 10.99
C LEU A 206 -3.79 10.05 9.79
N VAL A 207 -4.70 10.46 8.91
CA VAL A 207 -4.36 11.33 7.75
C VAL A 207 -3.66 12.59 8.24
N TYR A 208 -4.24 13.27 9.23
CA TYR A 208 -3.67 14.50 9.77
C TYR A 208 -2.27 14.29 10.35
N ASN A 209 -2.09 13.28 11.20
CA ASN A 209 -0.79 13.02 11.82
C ASN A 209 0.30 12.70 10.79
N TYR A 210 -0.02 11.90 9.78
CA TYR A 210 0.94 11.60 8.72
C TYR A 210 1.20 12.80 7.80
N PHE A 211 0.21 13.66 7.56
CA PHE A 211 0.43 14.92 6.86
C PHE A 211 1.43 15.81 7.61
N ILE A 212 1.27 15.96 8.93
CA ILE A 212 2.21 16.74 9.75
C ILE A 212 3.64 16.19 9.67
N ASP A 213 3.80 14.86 9.66
CA ASP A 213 5.10 14.21 9.52
C ASP A 213 5.73 14.33 8.14
N ALA A 214 4.90 14.27 7.11
CA ALA A 214 5.34 14.30 5.72
C ALA A 214 5.69 15.71 5.26
N SER A 215 5.04 16.75 5.80
CA SER A 215 5.15 18.14 5.33
C SER A 215 6.21 18.96 6.08
N ASP A 216 6.67 20.04 5.47
CA ASP A 216 7.43 21.10 6.12
C ASP A 216 6.52 22.21 6.67
N GLU A 217 7.12 23.19 7.36
CA GLU A 217 6.37 24.29 7.98
C GLU A 217 5.67 25.17 6.95
N THR A 218 6.33 25.48 5.84
CA THR A 218 5.77 26.26 4.73
C THR A 218 4.50 25.59 4.18
N THR A 219 4.55 24.29 3.92
CA THR A 219 3.42 23.51 3.42
C THR A 219 2.28 23.48 4.42
N ARG A 220 2.57 23.26 5.72
CA ARG A 220 1.55 23.29 6.78
C ARG A 220 0.86 24.64 6.86
N ASN A 221 1.63 25.72 6.95
CA ASN A 221 1.10 27.08 7.08
C ASN A 221 0.22 27.45 5.87
N SER A 222 0.64 27.07 4.66
CA SER A 222 -0.14 27.30 3.44
C SER A 222 -1.50 26.57 3.37
N ILE A 223 -1.78 25.62 4.26
CA ILE A 223 -3.07 24.90 4.34
C ILE A 223 -3.81 25.26 5.64
N LEU A 224 -3.07 25.33 6.75
CA LEU A 224 -3.60 25.38 8.10
C LEU A 224 -3.65 26.79 8.71
N ASP A 225 -3.02 27.82 8.10
CA ASP A 225 -3.01 29.18 8.68
C ASP A 225 -4.41 29.80 8.81
N ASN A 226 -5.40 29.32 8.05
CA ASN A 226 -6.80 29.69 8.22
C ASN A 226 -7.54 28.90 9.31
N THR A 227 -6.86 27.98 10.03
CA THR A 227 -7.45 27.04 11.00
C THR A 227 -6.89 27.14 12.43
N THR A 228 -6.44 28.33 12.84
CA THR A 228 -5.98 28.71 14.21
C THR A 228 -4.58 28.20 14.63
N PRO A 229 -3.82 28.96 15.47
CA PRO A 229 -2.42 28.68 15.84
C PRO A 229 -2.16 27.44 16.72
N LEU A 230 -3.20 26.66 17.05
CA LEU A 230 -3.15 25.61 18.08
C LEU A 230 -2.79 24.21 17.56
N LEU A 231 -2.64 24.04 16.25
CA LEU A 231 -2.58 22.73 15.58
C LEU A 231 -1.16 22.17 15.41
N THR A 232 -0.16 22.79 16.02
CA THR A 232 1.26 22.51 15.79
C THR A 232 1.80 21.22 16.43
N THR A 233 0.99 20.49 17.21
CA THR A 233 1.44 19.28 17.92
C THR A 233 0.63 18.03 17.57
N LYS A 234 1.33 16.95 17.21
CA LYS A 234 0.77 15.63 16.82
C LYS A 234 -0.27 15.05 17.77
N SER A 235 -0.17 15.32 19.06
CA SER A 235 -0.85 14.55 20.10
C SER A 235 -2.20 15.13 20.54
N ASN A 236 -2.53 16.37 20.16
CA ASN A 236 -3.65 17.10 20.77
C ASN A 236 -4.61 17.78 19.78
N VAL A 237 -4.58 17.39 18.50
CA VAL A 237 -5.50 17.97 17.52
C VAL A 237 -6.90 17.39 17.71
N ASP A 238 -7.81 18.26 18.17
CA ASP A 238 -9.24 18.03 18.09
C ASP A 238 -9.70 18.32 16.67
N LEU A 239 -10.01 17.26 15.92
CA LEU A 239 -10.51 17.35 14.55
C LEU A 239 -11.85 18.10 14.45
N LYS A 240 -12.57 18.31 15.56
CA LYS A 240 -13.79 19.13 15.58
C LYS A 240 -13.51 20.62 15.35
N ILE A 241 -12.27 21.06 15.56
CA ILE A 241 -11.84 22.44 15.32
C ILE A 241 -11.57 22.68 13.82
N MET A 242 -11.33 21.61 13.05
CA MET A 242 -11.14 21.69 11.60
C MET A 242 -12.45 22.00 10.88
N PRO A 243 -12.40 22.54 9.64
CA PRO A 243 -13.60 22.71 8.82
C PRO A 243 -14.42 21.41 8.76
N PRO A 244 -15.71 21.41 9.13
CA PRO A 244 -16.51 20.18 9.24
C PRO A 244 -16.60 19.38 7.93
N ASN A 245 -16.48 20.05 6.79
CA ASN A 245 -16.46 19.42 5.48
C ASN A 245 -15.22 18.55 5.22
N TRP A 246 -14.13 18.73 5.97
CA TRP A 246 -12.90 17.96 5.82
C TRP A 246 -13.00 16.53 6.36
N SER A 247 -13.89 16.27 7.32
CA SER A 247 -14.08 14.96 7.96
C SER A 247 -15.48 14.38 7.77
N ARG A 248 -16.30 14.96 6.89
CA ARG A 248 -17.71 14.57 6.65
C ARG A 248 -17.93 13.10 6.28
N ASN A 249 -16.91 12.42 5.73
CA ASN A 249 -16.97 11.03 5.31
C ASN A 249 -16.14 10.11 6.23
N VAL A 250 -15.62 10.62 7.35
CA VAL A 250 -14.94 9.81 8.37
C VAL A 250 -15.99 9.33 9.37
N HIS A 251 -16.17 8.01 9.48
CA HIS A 251 -17.13 7.43 10.43
C HIS A 251 -16.67 7.63 11.89
N SER A 252 -17.62 7.95 12.78
CA SER A 252 -17.37 8.41 14.16
C SER A 252 -16.59 7.46 15.05
N ASP A 253 -16.52 6.18 14.71
CA ASP A 253 -15.83 5.15 15.52
C ASP A 253 -14.29 5.28 15.46
N MET A 254 -13.76 6.20 14.65
CA MET A 254 -12.33 6.53 14.54
C MET A 254 -11.98 7.98 14.95
N LEU A 255 -12.90 8.72 15.56
CA LEU A 255 -12.65 10.08 16.12
C LEU A 255 -12.25 10.02 17.60
#